data_AF-A0A842MNW3-F1
#
_entry.id   AF-A0A842MNW3-F1
#
_cell.length_a   1.000
_cell.length_b   1.000
_cell.length_c   1.000
_cell.angle_alpha   90.00
_cell.angle_beta   90.00
_cell.angle_gamma   90.00
#
_symmetry.space_group_name_H-M   'P 1'
#
loop_
_entity.id
_entity.type
_entity.pdbx_description
1 polymer ?
#
loop_
_entity_poly.entity_id
_entity_poly.type
_entity_poly.pdbx_seq_one_letter_code
_entity_poly.pdbx_strand_id
1 'polypeptide(L)' 'MEEGALRAVIDALRRKGYKATPQRIAILKFALGTPTHPTAKEIYKKVREEYPTIT' A
#
# COMPACT_ATOMS: atom_id res chain seq x y z
N MET A 1 -7.31 11.29 9.22
CA MET A 1 -8.45 10.36 8.96
C MET A 1 -8.08 9.19 8.03
N GLU A 2 -6.86 9.12 7.49
CA GLU A 2 -6.46 8.07 6.52
C GLU A 2 -6.12 6.69 7.13
N GLU A 3 -5.69 6.62 8.40
CA GLU A 3 -5.32 5.33 9.03
C GLU A 3 -6.50 4.35 9.18
N GLY A 4 -7.73 4.86 9.32
CA GLY A 4 -8.92 4.02 9.46
C GLY A 4 -9.22 3.20 8.20
N ALA A 5 -9.08 3.83 7.02
CA ALA A 5 -9.30 3.17 5.74
C ALA A 5 -8.23 2.11 5.46
N LEU A 6 -6.96 2.42 5.72
CA LEU A 6 -5.86 1.47 5.56
C LEU A 6 -6.05 0.23 6.45
N ARG A 7 -6.44 0.44 7.72
CA ARG A 7 -6.70 -0.67 8.65
C ARG A 7 -7.85 -1.55 8.22
N ALA A 8 -8.96 -0.96 7.75
CA ALA A 8 -10.10 -1.71 7.22
C ALA A 8 -9.71 -2.59 6.01
N VAL A 9 -8.87 -2.08 5.10
CA VAL A 9 -8.37 -2.83 3.94
C VAL A 9 -7.42 -3.96 4.37
N ILE A 10 -6.51 -3.71 5.30
CA ILE A 10 -5.62 -4.75 5.84
C ILE A 10 -6.43 -5.88 6.51
N ASP A 11 -7.43 -5.53 7.31
CA ASP A 11 -8.30 -6.52 7.96
C ASP A 11 -9.15 -7.30 6.95
N ALA A 12 -9.60 -6.66 5.86
CA ALA A 12 -10.27 -7.35 4.76
C ALA A 12 -9.33 -8.35 4.05
N LEU A 13 -8.08 -7.95 3.79
CA LEU A 13 -7.06 -8.82 3.18
C LEU A 13 -6.73 -10.02 4.07
N ARG A 14 -6.54 -9.79 5.37
CA ARG A 14 -6.28 -10.85 6.36
C ARG A 14 -7.44 -11.83 6.46
N ARG A 15 -8.68 -11.34 6.50
CA ARG A 15 -9.89 -12.20 6.51
C ARG A 15 -10.00 -13.09 5.27
N LYS A 16 -9.50 -12.63 4.13
CA LYS A 16 -9.41 -13.41 2.89
C LYS A 16 -8.18 -14.34 2.82
N GLY A 17 -7.34 -14.38 3.85
CA GLY A 17 -6.14 -15.21 3.89
C GLY A 17 -4.91 -14.61 3.18
N TYR A 18 -4.96 -13.34 2.76
CA TYR A 18 -3.83 -12.68 2.12
C TYR A 18 -2.85 -12.12 3.17
N LYS A 19 -1.55 -12.36 2.95
CA LYS A 19 -0.48 -11.77 3.75
C LYS A 19 -0.33 -10.28 3.42
N ALA A 20 -0.51 -9.41 4.42
CA ALA A 20 -0.21 -7.99 4.36
C ALA A 20 1.26 -7.76 4.76
N THR A 21 2.19 -7.97 3.82
CA THR A 21 3.63 -7.73 4.02
C THR A 21 3.92 -6.22 4.08
N PRO A 22 5.06 -5.79 4.66
CA PRO A 22 5.43 -4.36 4.73
C PRO A 22 5.36 -3.67 3.36
N GLN A 23 5.88 -4.31 2.31
CA GLN A 23 5.77 -3.83 0.92
C GLN A 23 4.32 -3.65 0.47
N ARG A 24 3.43 -4.63 0.72
CA ARG A 24 2.02 -4.53 0.32
C ARG A 24 1.29 -3.42 1.08
N ILE A 25 1.62 -3.24 2.36
CA ILE A 25 1.07 -2.16 3.18
C ILE A 25 1.52 -0.79 2.65
N ALA A 26 2.78 -0.66 2.25
CA ALA A 26 3.31 0.57 1.66
C ALA A 26 2.62 0.94 0.34
N ILE A 27 2.39 -0.05 -0.53
CA ILE A 27 1.60 0.12 -1.76
C ILE A 27 0.18 0.59 -1.43
N LEU A 28 -0.49 -0.05 -0.48
CA LEU A 28 -1.87 0.31 -0.09
C LEU A 28 -1.93 1.71 0.53
N LYS A 29 -0.97 2.07 1.37
CA LYS A 29 -0.87 3.40 1.98
C LYS A 29 -0.75 4.48 0.91
N PHE A 30 0.11 4.27 -0.09
CA PHE A 30 0.28 5.21 -1.18
C PHE A 30 -0.96 5.28 -2.09
N ALA A 31 -1.54 4.13 -2.43
CA ALA A 31 -2.74 4.07 -3.27
C ALA A 31 -3.98 4.70 -2.60
N LEU A 32 -4.12 4.58 -1.28
CA LEU A 32 -5.25 5.15 -0.54
C LEU A 32 -5.06 6.63 -0.18
N GLY A 33 -3.81 7.10 -0.03
CA GLY A 33 -3.50 8.49 0.28
C GLY A 33 -3.39 9.40 -0.95
N THR A 34 -3.41 8.84 -2.17
CA THR A 34 -3.35 9.65 -3.40
C THR A 34 -4.76 10.03 -3.85
N PRO A 35 -5.07 11.32 -4.01
CA PRO A 35 -6.40 11.78 -4.44
C PRO A 35 -6.71 11.45 -5.91
N THR A 36 -5.68 11.24 -6.73
CA THR A 36 -5.77 10.80 -8.12
C THR A 36 -5.40 9.32 -8.23
N HIS A 37 -5.90 8.63 -9.26
CA HIS A 37 -5.51 7.25 -9.51
C HIS A 37 -4.02 7.19 -9.92
N PRO A 38 -3.11 6.66 -9.07
CA PRO A 38 -1.69 6.65 -9.39
C PRO A 38 -1.38 5.55 -10.39
N THR A 39 -0.41 5.80 -11.27
CA THR A 39 0.12 4.76 -12.14
C THR A 39 1.01 3.79 -11.35
N ALA A 40 1.17 2.55 -11.84
CA ALA A 40 2.08 1.58 -11.24
C ALA A 40 3.52 2.09 -11.10
N LYS A 41 3.98 2.93 -12.04
CA LYS A 41 5.32 3.52 -12.03
C LYS A 41 5.49 4.53 -10.90
N GLU A 42 4.46 5.31 -10.60
CA GLU A 42 4.46 6.27 -9.49
C GLU A 42 4.48 5.55 -8.14
N ILE A 43 3.64 4.51 -7.99
CA ILE A 43 3.65 3.64 -6.81
C ILE A 43 5.03 3.03 -6.62
N TYR A 44 5.61 2.44 -7.68
CA TYR A 44 6.93 1.81 -7.61
C TYR A 44 8.01 2.80 -7.17
N LYS A 45 8.06 3.99 -7.78
CA LYS A 45 9.04 5.03 -7.42
C LYS A 45 8.94 5.38 -5.94
N LYS A 46 7.73 5.55 -5.43
CA LYS A 46 7.46 5.94 -4.03
C LYS A 46 7.75 4.83 -3.04
N VAL A 47 7.35 3.60 -3.35
CA VAL A 47 7.62 2.45 -2.49
C VAL A 47 9.12 2.12 -2.48
N ARG A 48 9.85 2.35 -3.57
CA ARG A 48 11.31 2.17 -3.64
C ARG A 48 12.08 3.17 -2.77
N GLU A 49 11.54 4.36 -2.54
CA GLU A 49 12.14 5.32 -1.58
C GLU A 49 12.14 4.74 -0.15
N GLU A 50 11.11 3.99 0.23
CA GLU A 50 10.95 3.39 1.56
C GLU A 50 11.55 1.97 1.65
N TYR A 51 11.63 1.25 0.51
CA TYR A 51 12.15 -0.11 0.40
C TYR A 51 13.11 -0.21 -0.81
N PRO A 52 14.37 0.24 -0.66
CA PRO A 52 15.33 0.33 -1.77
C PRO A 52 15.77 -1.02 -2.34
N THR A 53 15.52 -2.12 -1.63
CA THR A 53 15.85 -3.49 -2.05
C THR A 53 14.75 -4.17 -2.87
N ILE A 54 13.65 -3.47 -3.17
CA ILE A 54 12.65 -3.96 -4.13
C ILE A 54 13.25 -3.87 -5.53
N THR A 55 13.38 -5.03 -6.18
CA THR A 55 13.75 -5.16 -7.60
C THR A 55 12.49 -5.15 -8.45
#